data_AF-A0A7U4P3S1-F1
#
_entry.id   AF-A0A7U4P3S1-F1
#
_cell.length_a   1.000
_cell.length_b   1.000
_cell.length_c   1.000
_cell.angle_alpha   90.00
_cell.angle_beta   90.00
_cell.angle_gamma   90.00
#
_symmetry.space_group_name_H-M   'P 1'
#
loop_
_entity.id
_entity.type
_entity.pdbx_description
1 polymer ?
#
loop_
_entity_poly.entity_id
_entity_poly.type
_entity_poly.pdbx_seq_one_letter_code
_entity_poly.pdbx_strand_id
1 'polypeptide(L)'
;MRALLSINDPRWGRGGNGDKPRANESKRPNGRDDGPPDLDEMWRNFNRRLSGWFGGKGGGNNGFRPDNGRAARVGVGIVTGVLIAIYLGSGIFIVQDGQTGVVLRFGEYTGSVGDGVHWRLPYPFESHEIVDTAQVRSIEIGRNNVVRLANVKDASMLTRDADIVDVRFAVQYRVGSPTDYLFRAVDPERSVSQAAQAAVREIVGAKRAEDVLAQDRDALRDALAKAIQRDLDRYRTGLVVTGVTVQSVAPPEQVQAAVDDIAKARQDSEAAKNAAQAYASELLPRAQGDAAKMVDDAKSYAERVAAQAEGDAERFKQVYAQYSKAPAVIRERMYLETMQEIYSNTTKVYVGNKAGNSVLYLPLDKIVEAGRQRAAEAASAAAATPASGAQAPTPAFSAPASAAAAASAPRASAPAAASPASGSDSLRSREAFRSRSRTDDLQ
;
A
#
# COMPACT_ATOMS: atom_id res chain seq x y z
N MET A 1 -28.74 -5.07 -10.30
CA MET A 1 -28.56 -5.01 -11.77
C MET A 1 -27.39 -5.91 -12.14
N ARG A 2 -27.67 -7.14 -12.54
CA ARG A 2 -26.72 -8.09 -13.12
C ARG A 2 -27.45 -8.74 -14.28
N ALA A 3 -27.18 -8.25 -15.48
CA ALA A 3 -27.66 -8.84 -16.72
C ALA A 3 -26.75 -10.02 -17.06
N LEU A 4 -27.28 -11.24 -17.00
CA LEU A 4 -26.68 -12.42 -17.61
C LEU A 4 -27.50 -12.72 -18.86
N LEU A 5 -26.97 -12.28 -20.01
CA LEU A 5 -27.38 -12.76 -21.32
C LEU A 5 -26.74 -14.14 -21.52
N SER A 6 -27.53 -15.20 -21.44
CA SER A 6 -27.18 -16.51 -21.99
C SER A 6 -27.70 -16.60 -23.42
N ILE A 7 -26.82 -16.40 -24.38
CA ILE A 7 -27.03 -16.70 -25.80
C ILE A 7 -26.04 -17.81 -26.13
N ASN A 8 -26.50 -19.06 -26.19
CA ASN A 8 -25.96 -20.10 -27.08
C ASN A 8 -26.78 -21.40 -26.95
N ASP A 9 -27.62 -21.68 -27.93
CA ASP A 9 -28.01 -23.04 -28.31
C ASP A 9 -28.12 -23.03 -29.83
N PRO A 10 -27.51 -24.01 -30.54
CA PRO A 10 -28.39 -24.94 -31.23
C PRO A 10 -27.81 -26.36 -31.25
N ARG A 11 -28.39 -27.27 -30.48
CA ARG A 11 -28.28 -28.71 -30.74
C ARG A 11 -29.55 -29.22 -31.42
N TRP A 12 -29.43 -29.38 -32.74
CA TRP A 12 -30.41 -30.06 -33.57
C TRP A 12 -30.41 -31.58 -33.34
N GLY A 13 -31.60 -32.10 -33.05
CA GLY A 13 -32.21 -33.19 -33.81
C GLY A 13 -31.80 -34.63 -33.48
N ARG A 14 -32.63 -35.34 -32.71
CA ARG A 14 -32.89 -36.77 -32.94
C ARG A 14 -34.23 -37.24 -32.36
N GLY A 15 -35.16 -37.53 -33.27
CA GLY A 15 -36.05 -38.70 -33.27
C GLY A 15 -36.99 -38.92 -32.09
N GLY A 16 -38.28 -38.61 -32.29
CA GLY A 16 -39.39 -39.12 -31.48
C GLY A 16 -40.52 -39.59 -32.39
N ASN A 17 -40.74 -40.91 -32.44
CA ASN A 17 -41.87 -41.58 -33.07
C ASN A 17 -43.03 -41.62 -32.06
N GLY A 18 -44.28 -41.37 -32.48
CA GLY A 18 -45.46 -41.49 -31.61
C GLY A 18 -46.79 -41.26 -32.34
N ASP A 19 -47.71 -42.20 -32.13
CA ASP A 19 -48.95 -42.54 -32.82
C ASP A 19 -50.14 -41.54 -32.85
N LYS A 20 -50.88 -41.54 -34.00
CA LYS A 20 -52.36 -41.59 -34.26
C LYS A 20 -53.37 -40.63 -33.52
N PRO A 21 -54.68 -40.56 -33.91
CA PRO A 21 -55.31 -40.24 -35.21
C PRO A 21 -56.53 -39.26 -35.12
N ARG A 22 -56.94 -38.63 -36.26
CA ARG A 22 -58.30 -38.07 -36.63
C ARG A 22 -58.94 -37.02 -35.67
N ALA A 23 -59.82 -36.08 -36.04
CA ALA A 23 -60.46 -35.54 -37.24
C ALA A 23 -61.11 -34.20 -36.80
N ASN A 24 -61.23 -33.19 -37.67
CA ASN A 24 -62.45 -32.36 -37.75
C ASN A 24 -62.42 -31.41 -38.96
N GLU A 25 -63.55 -31.33 -39.66
CA GLU A 25 -63.86 -30.45 -40.77
C GLU A 25 -64.23 -29.03 -40.31
N SER A 26 -63.88 -28.00 -41.10
CA SER A 26 -64.74 -26.81 -41.33
C SER A 26 -64.28 -25.96 -42.52
N LYS A 27 -64.85 -26.28 -43.69
CA LYS A 27 -65.48 -25.42 -44.71
C LYS A 27 -65.23 -23.87 -44.71
N ARG A 28 -64.48 -23.41 -45.74
CA ARG A 28 -64.64 -22.21 -46.64
C ARG A 28 -64.55 -20.76 -46.06
N PRO A 29 -64.35 -19.69 -46.88
CA PRO A 29 -63.89 -19.56 -48.28
C PRO A 29 -62.80 -18.48 -48.54
N ASN A 30 -62.11 -18.61 -49.69
CA ASN A 30 -61.60 -17.58 -50.60
C ASN A 30 -61.29 -16.15 -50.04
N GLY A 31 -60.01 -15.84 -49.90
CA GLY A 31 -59.48 -14.48 -49.69
C GLY A 31 -58.19 -14.30 -50.48
N ARG A 32 -58.17 -13.28 -51.34
CA ARG A 32 -57.08 -12.88 -52.24
C ARG A 32 -55.80 -12.56 -51.45
N ASP A 33 -54.70 -13.20 -51.85
CA ASP A 33 -53.35 -12.79 -51.50
C ASP A 33 -52.90 -11.66 -52.45
N ASP A 34 -52.96 -10.41 -51.97
CA ASP A 34 -52.11 -9.33 -52.45
C ASP A 34 -50.80 -9.40 -51.65
N GLY A 35 -49.80 -10.06 -52.23
CA GLY A 35 -48.43 -10.06 -51.73
C GLY A 35 -47.67 -8.79 -52.18
N PRO A 36 -46.76 -8.24 -51.34
CA PRO A 36 -45.98 -7.05 -51.64
C PRO A 36 -45.01 -7.28 -52.82
N PRO A 37 -44.58 -6.20 -53.53
CA PRO A 37 -44.03 -6.27 -54.88
C PRO A 37 -42.85 -7.23 -54.97
N ASP A 38 -43.01 -8.24 -55.82
CA ASP A 38 -42.12 -9.37 -55.96
C ASP A 38 -40.67 -8.93 -56.26
N LEU A 39 -39.77 -9.24 -55.33
CA LEU A 39 -38.32 -9.27 -55.55
C LEU A 39 -37.96 -10.18 -56.74
N ASP A 40 -38.84 -11.14 -57.04
CA ASP A 40 -38.77 -12.03 -58.18
C ASP A 40 -38.98 -11.31 -59.52
N GLU A 41 -39.83 -10.28 -59.58
CA GLU A 41 -39.96 -9.41 -60.76
C GLU A 41 -38.75 -8.50 -60.94
N MET A 42 -38.17 -8.00 -59.84
CA MET A 42 -36.93 -7.21 -59.88
C MET A 42 -35.75 -8.06 -60.36
N TRP A 43 -35.67 -9.33 -59.94
CA TRP A 43 -34.66 -10.27 -60.40
C TRP A 43 -34.90 -10.65 -61.88
N ARG A 44 -36.15 -10.88 -62.29
CA ARG A 44 -36.45 -11.16 -63.69
C ARG A 44 -36.15 -9.97 -64.60
N ASN A 45 -36.38 -8.75 -64.13
CA ASN A 45 -36.08 -7.53 -64.88
C ASN A 45 -34.58 -7.20 -64.90
N PHE A 46 -33.84 -7.48 -63.83
CA PHE A 46 -32.38 -7.37 -63.83
C PHE A 46 -31.74 -8.41 -64.74
N ASN A 47 -32.19 -9.67 -64.70
CA ASN A 47 -31.72 -10.72 -65.61
C ASN A 47 -32.07 -10.40 -67.07
N ARG A 48 -33.24 -9.82 -67.35
CA ARG A 48 -33.59 -9.35 -68.70
C ARG A 48 -32.73 -8.17 -69.15
N ARG A 49 -32.46 -7.19 -68.30
CA ARG A 49 -31.59 -6.04 -68.64
C ARG A 49 -30.12 -6.47 -68.83
N LEU A 50 -29.63 -7.39 -68.00
CA LEU A 50 -28.29 -7.98 -68.14
C LEU A 50 -28.19 -8.83 -69.42
N SER A 51 -29.23 -9.62 -69.73
CA SER A 51 -29.31 -10.37 -70.99
C SER A 51 -29.51 -9.48 -72.21
N GLY A 52 -30.09 -8.28 -72.05
CA GLY A 52 -30.24 -7.31 -73.14
C GLY A 52 -28.93 -6.64 -73.54
N TRP A 53 -27.96 -6.59 -72.62
CA TRP A 53 -26.62 -6.08 -72.90
C TRP A 53 -25.63 -7.17 -73.34
N PHE A 54 -25.87 -8.44 -72.95
CA PHE A 54 -25.04 -9.59 -73.31
C PHE A 54 -25.64 -10.54 -74.37
N GLY A 55 -26.87 -10.32 -74.80
CA GLY A 55 -27.63 -11.22 -75.67
C GLY A 55 -27.79 -10.70 -77.09
N GLY A 56 -26.75 -10.88 -77.91
CA GLY A 56 -26.89 -10.86 -79.36
C GLY A 56 -27.82 -12.00 -79.79
N LYS A 57 -29.00 -11.64 -80.29
CA LYS A 57 -30.09 -12.54 -80.68
C LYS A 57 -29.77 -13.30 -81.98
N GLY A 58 -30.00 -14.61 -81.99
CA GLY A 58 -29.98 -15.43 -83.20
C GLY A 58 -30.48 -16.85 -82.96
N GLY A 59 -31.80 -17.04 -82.94
CA GLY A 59 -32.44 -18.36 -83.07
C GLY A 59 -32.76 -18.63 -84.54
N GLY A 60 -32.36 -19.79 -85.05
CA GLY A 60 -32.65 -20.21 -86.42
C GLY A 60 -31.96 -21.53 -86.80
N ASN A 61 -32.78 -22.53 -87.09
CA ASN A 61 -32.48 -23.90 -87.50
C ASN A 61 -31.67 -24.01 -88.81
N ASN A 62 -30.81 -25.03 -88.88
CA ASN A 62 -30.17 -25.67 -90.04
C ASN A 62 -29.25 -24.81 -90.95
N GLY A 63 -27.98 -25.20 -91.01
CA GLY A 63 -27.04 -24.77 -92.05
C GLY A 63 -25.66 -24.47 -91.51
N PHE A 64 -24.75 -25.44 -91.62
CA PHE A 64 -23.31 -25.24 -91.47
C PHE A 64 -22.85 -24.16 -92.46
N ARG A 65 -22.70 -22.93 -91.97
CA ARG A 65 -21.91 -21.87 -92.60
C ARG A 65 -20.88 -21.43 -91.57
N PRO A 66 -19.58 -21.35 -91.91
CA PRO A 66 -18.56 -20.84 -91.02
C PRO A 66 -18.73 -19.32 -90.93
N ASP A 67 -19.70 -18.88 -90.14
CA ASP A 67 -19.85 -17.47 -89.81
C ASP A 67 -18.66 -17.07 -88.93
N ASN A 68 -18.04 -15.96 -89.32
CA ASN A 68 -16.81 -15.46 -88.74
C ASN A 68 -16.95 -15.45 -87.22
N GLY A 69 -16.15 -16.27 -86.53
CA GLY A 69 -16.13 -16.41 -85.08
C GLY A 69 -15.73 -15.14 -84.30
N ARG A 70 -16.11 -13.94 -84.77
CA ARG A 70 -16.00 -12.65 -84.10
C ARG A 70 -16.98 -12.56 -82.93
N ALA A 71 -18.23 -13.01 -83.05
CA ALA A 71 -19.17 -12.97 -81.92
C ALA A 71 -18.76 -13.90 -80.77
N ALA A 72 -18.30 -15.13 -81.09
CA ALA A 72 -17.74 -16.05 -80.11
C ALA A 72 -16.40 -15.53 -79.51
N ARG A 73 -15.52 -14.91 -80.32
CA ARG A 73 -14.29 -14.27 -79.83
C ARG A 73 -14.56 -13.07 -78.92
N VAL A 74 -15.60 -12.28 -79.19
CA VAL A 74 -16.01 -11.15 -78.35
C VAL A 74 -16.60 -11.64 -77.02
N GLY A 75 -17.46 -12.66 -77.04
CA GLY A 75 -18.00 -13.26 -75.80
C GLY A 75 -16.92 -13.88 -74.91
N VAL A 76 -15.99 -14.65 -75.50
CA VAL A 76 -14.83 -15.20 -74.77
C VAL A 76 -13.93 -14.09 -74.24
N GLY A 77 -13.66 -13.05 -75.04
CA GLY A 77 -12.85 -11.90 -74.63
C GLY A 77 -13.43 -11.15 -73.42
N ILE A 78 -14.75 -10.99 -73.37
CA ILE A 78 -15.41 -10.34 -72.23
C ILE A 78 -15.35 -11.21 -70.97
N VAL A 79 -15.61 -12.51 -71.08
CA VAL A 79 -15.53 -13.44 -69.94
C VAL A 79 -14.10 -13.52 -69.40
N THR A 80 -13.10 -13.63 -70.27
CA THR A 80 -11.68 -13.59 -69.89
C THR A 80 -11.31 -12.25 -69.24
N GLY A 81 -11.81 -11.13 -69.77
CA GLY A 81 -11.60 -9.79 -69.20
C GLY A 81 -12.18 -9.67 -67.78
N VAL A 82 -13.38 -10.19 -67.55
CA VAL A 82 -14.03 -10.20 -66.22
C VAL A 82 -13.26 -11.10 -65.24
N LEU A 83 -12.81 -12.28 -65.68
CA LEU A 83 -11.99 -13.16 -64.84
C LEU A 83 -10.66 -12.51 -64.45
N ILE A 84 -10.00 -11.82 -65.39
CA ILE A 84 -8.76 -11.06 -65.11
C ILE A 84 -9.04 -9.90 -64.14
N ALA A 85 -10.16 -9.20 -64.30
CA ALA A 85 -10.55 -8.12 -63.39
C ALA A 85 -10.83 -8.63 -61.97
N ILE A 86 -11.52 -9.76 -61.83
CA ILE A 86 -11.75 -10.42 -60.52
C ILE A 86 -10.42 -10.88 -59.92
N TYR A 87 -9.54 -11.46 -60.74
CA TYR A 87 -8.21 -11.89 -60.30
C TYR A 87 -7.39 -10.70 -59.78
N LEU A 88 -7.30 -9.60 -60.52
CA LEU A 88 -6.60 -8.37 -60.09
C LEU A 88 -7.25 -7.73 -58.86
N GLY A 89 -8.59 -7.75 -58.77
CA GLY A 89 -9.33 -7.26 -57.62
C GLY A 89 -9.12 -8.08 -56.34
N SER A 90 -8.77 -9.37 -56.46
CA SER A 90 -8.46 -10.24 -55.32
C SER A 90 -7.18 -9.84 -54.56
N GLY A 91 -6.39 -8.91 -55.12
CA GLY A 91 -5.20 -8.34 -54.52
C GLY A 91 -5.46 -7.23 -53.50
N ILE A 92 -6.70 -6.77 -53.34
CA ILE A 92 -7.04 -5.72 -52.35
C ILE A 92 -7.12 -6.36 -50.96
N PHE A 93 -6.39 -5.80 -50.00
CA PHE A 93 -6.47 -6.19 -48.59
C PHE A 93 -6.49 -4.95 -47.69
N ILE A 94 -6.97 -5.14 -46.46
CA ILE A 94 -7.18 -4.06 -45.49
C ILE A 94 -6.34 -4.38 -44.25
N VAL A 95 -5.49 -3.44 -43.86
CA VAL A 95 -4.73 -3.49 -42.62
C VAL A 95 -5.45 -2.62 -41.60
N GLN A 96 -5.77 -3.21 -40.44
CA GLN A 96 -6.45 -2.50 -39.36
C GLN A 96 -5.47 -1.57 -38.61
N ASP A 97 -6.02 -0.59 -37.90
CA ASP A 97 -5.23 0.26 -37.00
C ASP A 97 -4.48 -0.60 -35.96
N GLY A 98 -3.23 -0.24 -35.67
CA GLY A 98 -2.34 -0.99 -34.80
C GLY A 98 -1.74 -2.27 -35.40
N GLN A 99 -2.03 -2.58 -36.67
CA GLN A 99 -1.42 -3.68 -37.41
C GLN A 99 -0.50 -3.15 -38.51
N THR A 100 0.46 -3.97 -38.92
CA THR A 100 1.34 -3.68 -40.05
C THR A 100 1.38 -4.88 -40.97
N GLY A 101 1.09 -4.64 -42.25
CA GLY A 101 1.16 -5.66 -43.29
C GLY A 101 2.58 -5.74 -43.85
N VAL A 102 3.21 -6.89 -43.78
CA VAL A 102 4.48 -7.17 -44.45
C VAL A 102 4.16 -7.83 -45.79
N VAL A 103 4.58 -7.20 -46.89
CA VAL A 103 4.38 -7.73 -48.24
C VAL A 103 5.63 -8.47 -48.68
N LEU A 104 5.40 -9.66 -49.23
CA LEU A 104 6.41 -10.58 -49.71
C LEU A 104 6.17 -10.82 -51.19
N ARG A 105 7.21 -10.70 -52.01
CA ARG A 105 7.14 -11.04 -53.45
C ARG A 105 7.98 -12.28 -53.69
N PHE A 106 7.34 -13.38 -54.09
CA PHE A 106 7.96 -14.69 -54.21
C PHE A 106 8.76 -15.12 -52.96
N GLY A 107 8.35 -14.67 -51.78
CA GLY A 107 9.04 -14.94 -50.50
C GLY A 107 10.17 -13.97 -50.14
N GLU A 108 10.53 -13.02 -51.01
CA GLU A 108 11.45 -11.93 -50.68
C GLU A 108 10.68 -10.75 -50.07
N TYR A 109 11.23 -10.16 -49.01
CA TYR A 109 10.66 -8.97 -48.38
C TYR A 109 10.75 -7.76 -49.32
N THR A 110 9.61 -7.16 -49.68
CA THR A 110 9.57 -5.97 -50.55
C THR A 110 9.29 -4.69 -49.78
N GLY A 111 8.47 -4.75 -48.74
CA GLY A 111 8.16 -3.58 -47.92
C GLY A 111 7.10 -3.86 -46.85
N SER A 112 7.08 -2.98 -45.85
CA SER A 112 6.04 -2.92 -44.83
C SER A 112 5.03 -1.83 -45.16
N VAL A 113 3.77 -2.12 -44.93
CA VAL A 113 2.64 -1.26 -45.26
C VAL A 113 1.83 -0.99 -44.00
N GLY A 114 1.51 0.29 -43.78
CA GLY A 114 0.76 0.77 -42.61
C GLY A 114 -0.72 0.44 -42.66
N ASP A 115 -1.49 1.07 -41.78
CA ASP A 115 -2.94 0.98 -41.72
C ASP A 115 -3.62 1.47 -43.02
N GLY A 116 -4.78 0.92 -43.34
CA GLY A 116 -5.57 1.31 -44.51
C GLY A 116 -5.73 0.23 -45.58
N VAL A 117 -6.25 0.65 -46.73
CA VAL A 117 -6.55 -0.23 -47.87
C VAL A 117 -5.36 -0.24 -48.80
N HIS A 118 -4.81 -1.42 -49.03
CA HIS A 118 -3.64 -1.63 -49.86
C HIS A 118 -3.92 -2.64 -50.96
N TRP A 119 -3.21 -2.50 -52.07
CA TRP A 119 -3.33 -3.39 -53.21
C TRP A 119 -1.99 -4.07 -53.47
N ARG A 120 -2.02 -5.39 -53.55
CA ARG A 120 -0.89 -6.25 -53.92
C ARG A 120 -1.20 -7.04 -55.18
N LEU A 121 -0.18 -7.62 -55.80
CA LEU A 121 -0.41 -8.59 -56.86
C LEU A 121 -1.10 -9.84 -56.29
N PRO A 122 -2.06 -10.44 -57.02
CA PRO A 122 -2.72 -11.67 -56.59
C PRO A 122 -1.73 -12.83 -56.46
N TYR A 123 -2.09 -13.83 -55.67
CA TYR A 123 -1.31 -15.06 -55.53
C TYR A 123 -1.12 -15.72 -56.91
N PRO A 124 0.10 -16.15 -57.32
CA PRO A 124 1.27 -16.51 -56.50
C PRO A 124 2.41 -15.47 -56.43
N PHE A 125 2.24 -14.27 -56.98
CA PHE A 125 3.35 -13.29 -57.10
C PHE A 125 3.70 -12.64 -55.78
N GLU A 126 2.67 -12.19 -55.05
CA GLU A 126 2.83 -11.52 -53.76
C GLU A 126 1.94 -12.15 -52.69
N SER A 127 2.48 -12.29 -51.49
CA SER A 127 1.79 -12.66 -50.26
C SER A 127 1.89 -11.53 -49.24
N HIS A 128 1.01 -11.56 -48.23
CA HIS A 128 1.03 -10.59 -47.14
C HIS A 128 0.92 -11.34 -45.82
N GLU A 129 1.58 -10.81 -44.80
CA GLU A 129 1.46 -11.27 -43.42
C GLU A 129 1.16 -10.06 -42.53
N ILE A 130 0.13 -10.19 -41.69
CA ILE A 130 -0.33 -9.09 -40.84
C ILE A 130 0.19 -9.33 -39.43
N VAL A 131 0.93 -8.38 -38.90
CA VAL A 131 1.47 -8.44 -37.54
C VAL A 131 0.87 -7.31 -36.71
N ASP A 132 0.45 -7.64 -35.50
CA ASP A 132 -0.03 -6.65 -34.53
C ASP A 132 1.16 -5.97 -33.84
N THR A 133 1.29 -4.65 -34.04
CA THR A 133 2.38 -3.82 -33.50
C THR A 133 1.95 -2.98 -32.31
N ALA A 134 0.65 -2.64 -32.22
CA ALA A 134 0.11 -1.85 -31.11
C ALA A 134 -0.22 -2.70 -29.88
N GLN A 135 -0.55 -3.99 -30.06
CA GLN A 135 -0.89 -4.87 -28.97
C GLN A 135 0.31 -5.12 -28.05
N VAL A 136 0.16 -4.73 -26.78
CA VAL A 136 1.10 -5.08 -25.72
C VAL A 136 0.80 -6.51 -25.26
N ARG A 137 1.79 -7.38 -25.42
CA ARG A 137 1.74 -8.78 -24.96
C ARG A 137 2.51 -8.90 -23.65
N SER A 138 2.06 -9.81 -22.79
CA SER A 138 2.74 -10.10 -21.53
C SER A 138 3.16 -11.56 -21.46
N ILE A 139 4.41 -11.78 -21.06
CA ILE A 139 4.93 -13.11 -20.71
C ILE A 139 5.28 -13.10 -19.23
N GLU A 140 4.73 -14.06 -18.51
CA GLU A 140 5.02 -14.26 -17.09
C GLU A 140 6.15 -15.27 -16.93
N ILE A 141 7.11 -14.93 -16.08
CA ILE A 141 8.27 -15.76 -15.77
C ILE A 141 8.22 -16.09 -14.28
N GLY A 142 8.48 -17.36 -13.97
CA GLY A 142 8.40 -17.86 -12.61
C GLY A 142 7.02 -18.35 -12.19
N ARG A 143 6.30 -19.02 -13.10
CA ARG A 143 5.11 -19.78 -12.70
C ARG A 143 5.52 -20.93 -11.77
N ASN A 144 4.63 -21.29 -10.86
CA ASN A 144 4.74 -22.47 -9.98
C ASN A 144 4.62 -23.79 -10.77
N ASN A 145 4.90 -23.80 -12.07
CA ASN A 145 4.82 -25.01 -12.85
C ASN A 145 6.08 -25.83 -12.51
N VAL A 146 5.91 -26.75 -11.56
CA VAL A 146 6.93 -27.73 -11.20
C VAL A 146 7.19 -28.52 -12.47
N VAL A 147 8.27 -28.22 -13.17
CA VAL A 147 8.76 -29.08 -14.25
C VAL A 147 9.08 -30.41 -13.56
N ARG A 148 8.21 -31.40 -13.80
CA ARG A 148 8.15 -32.68 -13.06
C ARG A 148 9.45 -33.51 -13.12
N LEU A 149 10.45 -33.07 -13.89
CA LEU A 149 11.73 -33.75 -14.07
C LEU A 149 12.84 -33.28 -13.12
N ALA A 150 12.68 -32.17 -12.38
CA ALA A 150 13.80 -31.65 -11.56
C ALA A 150 13.45 -31.02 -10.20
N ASN A 151 12.17 -30.82 -9.83
CA ASN A 151 11.78 -30.10 -8.61
C ASN A 151 12.39 -28.69 -8.46
N VAL A 152 12.96 -28.11 -9.52
CA VAL A 152 13.47 -26.73 -9.53
C VAL A 152 12.39 -25.84 -10.12
N LYS A 153 11.96 -24.82 -9.37
CA LYS A 153 11.06 -23.77 -9.87
C LYS A 153 11.81 -22.98 -10.95
N ASP A 154 11.18 -22.70 -12.09
CA ASP A 154 11.76 -21.91 -13.20
C ASP A 154 12.24 -20.49 -12.82
N ALA A 155 11.92 -20.04 -11.60
CA ALA A 155 12.25 -18.73 -11.05
C ALA A 155 13.15 -18.75 -9.81
N SER A 156 13.65 -19.91 -9.40
CA SER A 156 14.58 -19.98 -8.27
C SER A 156 15.98 -19.64 -8.75
N MET A 157 16.58 -18.61 -8.16
CA MET A 157 17.88 -18.08 -8.55
C MET A 157 18.82 -18.04 -7.36
N LEU A 158 20.10 -18.29 -7.62
CA LEU A 158 21.16 -18.16 -6.62
C LEU A 158 21.72 -16.74 -6.66
N THR A 159 21.80 -16.10 -5.51
CA THR A 159 22.42 -14.79 -5.34
C THR A 159 23.94 -14.91 -5.15
N ARG A 160 24.63 -13.76 -5.08
CA ARG A 160 26.10 -13.69 -4.92
C ARG A 160 26.60 -14.37 -3.65
N ASP A 161 25.81 -14.34 -2.59
CA ASP A 161 26.05 -14.92 -1.27
C ASP A 161 25.62 -16.40 -1.16
N ALA A 162 25.24 -17.03 -2.27
CA ALA A 162 24.76 -18.40 -2.34
C ALA A 162 23.43 -18.66 -1.62
N ASP A 163 22.61 -17.61 -1.46
CA ASP A 163 21.23 -17.73 -1.02
C ASP A 163 20.31 -17.98 -2.21
N ILE A 164 19.22 -18.72 -1.97
CA ILE A 164 18.22 -19.01 -3.00
C ILE A 164 17.09 -18.00 -2.86
N VAL A 165 16.68 -17.39 -3.97
CA VAL A 165 15.56 -16.44 -4.03
C VAL A 165 14.63 -16.81 -5.18
N ASP A 166 13.32 -16.85 -4.90
CA ASP A 166 12.28 -17.05 -5.89
C ASP A 166 11.83 -15.68 -6.43
N VAL A 167 12.08 -15.43 -7.74
CA VAL A 167 11.76 -14.15 -8.40
C VAL A 167 10.67 -14.34 -9.45
N ARG A 168 9.52 -13.68 -9.25
CA ARG A 168 8.37 -13.72 -10.15
C ARG A 168 8.12 -12.35 -10.76
N PHE A 169 8.03 -12.30 -12.08
CA PHE A 169 7.85 -11.06 -12.81
C PHE A 169 7.17 -11.31 -14.15
N ALA A 170 6.57 -10.25 -14.70
CA ALA A 170 5.96 -10.27 -16.02
C ALA A 170 6.67 -9.24 -16.90
N VAL A 171 7.02 -9.64 -18.11
CA VAL A 171 7.60 -8.78 -19.13
C VAL A 171 6.50 -8.37 -20.09
N GLN A 172 6.31 -7.08 -20.26
CA GLN A 172 5.39 -6.51 -21.24
C GLN A 172 6.19 -6.02 -22.44
N TYR A 173 5.83 -6.48 -23.63
CA TYR A 173 6.52 -6.14 -24.86
C TYR A 173 5.54 -5.92 -26.01
N ARG A 174 6.01 -5.27 -27.05
CA ARG A 174 5.28 -5.07 -28.31
C ARG A 174 6.22 -5.26 -29.49
N VAL A 175 5.66 -5.46 -30.67
CA VAL A 175 6.43 -5.57 -31.90
C VAL A 175 6.80 -4.17 -32.38
N GLY A 176 8.10 -3.84 -32.39
CA GLY A 176 8.60 -2.57 -32.90
C GLY A 176 8.93 -2.64 -34.40
N SER A 177 9.63 -3.69 -34.82
CA SER A 177 9.98 -3.95 -36.22
C SER A 177 9.32 -5.26 -36.69
N PRO A 178 8.22 -5.18 -37.47
CA PRO A 178 7.52 -6.37 -37.99
C PRO A 178 8.41 -7.26 -38.85
N THR A 179 9.30 -6.65 -39.64
CA THR A 179 10.23 -7.37 -40.52
C THR A 179 11.18 -8.24 -39.71
N ASP A 180 11.79 -7.68 -38.66
CA ASP A 180 12.73 -8.42 -37.81
C ASP A 180 12.02 -9.49 -36.98
N TYR A 181 10.80 -9.20 -36.54
CA TYR A 181 9.95 -10.14 -35.81
C TYR A 181 9.59 -11.40 -36.62
N LEU A 182 9.28 -11.24 -37.92
CA LEU A 182 8.91 -12.36 -38.79
C LEU A 182 10.11 -13.16 -39.31
N PHE A 183 11.23 -12.50 -39.62
CA PHE A 183 12.32 -13.15 -40.38
C PHE A 183 13.56 -13.48 -39.58
N ARG A 184 13.81 -12.83 -38.42
CA ARG A 184 15.04 -13.05 -37.65
C ARG A 184 14.92 -14.04 -36.51
N ALA A 185 13.71 -14.33 -36.03
CA ALA A 185 13.48 -15.26 -34.93
C ALA A 185 12.39 -16.28 -35.30
N VAL A 186 12.68 -17.57 -35.11
CA VAL A 186 11.71 -18.66 -35.34
C VAL A 186 10.57 -18.59 -34.32
N ASP A 187 10.91 -18.41 -33.04
CA ASP A 187 9.96 -18.24 -31.94
C ASP A 187 10.31 -16.94 -31.17
N PRO A 188 9.75 -15.79 -31.54
CA PRO A 188 10.01 -14.52 -30.87
C PRO A 188 9.64 -14.55 -29.38
N GLU A 189 8.53 -15.22 -29.04
CA GLU A 189 8.05 -15.32 -27.65
C GLU A 189 9.01 -16.10 -26.74
N ARG A 190 9.61 -17.20 -27.26
CA ARG A 190 10.64 -17.94 -26.52
C ARG A 190 11.92 -17.14 -26.36
N SER A 191 12.25 -16.29 -27.33
CA SER A 191 13.41 -15.41 -27.24
C SER A 191 13.25 -14.41 -26.10
N VAL A 192 12.04 -13.86 -25.90
CA VAL A 192 11.73 -13.00 -24.75
C VAL A 192 11.87 -13.74 -23.43
N SER A 193 11.33 -14.95 -23.30
CA SER A 193 11.44 -15.70 -22.05
C SER A 193 12.89 -16.08 -21.71
N GLN A 194 13.68 -16.47 -22.71
CA GLN A 194 15.11 -16.77 -22.55
C GLN A 194 15.93 -15.53 -22.18
N ALA A 195 15.73 -14.41 -22.88
CA ALA A 195 16.40 -13.15 -22.58
C ALA A 195 16.07 -12.67 -21.15
N ALA A 196 14.81 -12.79 -20.74
CA ALA A 196 14.39 -12.41 -19.41
C ALA A 196 14.88 -13.34 -18.29
N GLN A 197 14.97 -14.65 -18.54
CA GLN A 197 15.63 -15.58 -17.62
C GLN A 197 17.14 -15.28 -17.50
N ALA A 198 17.81 -14.94 -18.61
CA ALA A 198 19.22 -14.56 -18.60
C ALA A 198 19.45 -13.25 -17.84
N ALA A 199 18.64 -12.22 -18.09
CA ALA A 199 18.71 -10.93 -17.42
C ALA A 199 18.49 -11.04 -15.91
N VAL A 200 17.50 -11.83 -15.46
CA VAL A 200 17.32 -12.10 -14.03
C VAL A 200 18.53 -12.80 -13.44
N ARG A 201 19.09 -13.82 -14.11
CA ARG A 201 20.30 -14.52 -13.63
C ARG A 201 21.49 -13.58 -13.51
N GLU A 202 21.69 -12.68 -14.48
CA GLU A 202 22.77 -11.68 -14.44
C GLU A 202 22.61 -10.72 -13.27
N ILE A 203 21.41 -10.15 -13.07
CA ILE A 203 21.19 -9.11 -12.07
C ILE A 203 21.12 -9.68 -10.66
N VAL A 204 20.37 -10.77 -10.46
CA VAL A 204 20.20 -11.39 -9.14
C VAL A 204 21.49 -12.10 -8.71
N GLY A 205 22.18 -12.77 -9.63
CA GLY A 205 23.46 -13.43 -9.34
C GLY A 205 24.60 -12.46 -8.98
N ALA A 206 24.53 -11.20 -9.42
CA ALA A 206 25.52 -10.18 -9.08
C ALA A 206 25.30 -9.51 -7.71
N LYS A 207 24.11 -9.67 -7.11
CA LYS A 207 23.68 -9.00 -5.88
C LYS A 207 23.54 -9.97 -4.71
N ARG A 208 23.56 -9.44 -3.49
CA ARG A 208 23.26 -10.21 -2.27
C ARG A 208 21.76 -10.41 -2.12
N ALA A 209 21.34 -11.46 -1.41
CA ALA A 209 19.92 -11.71 -1.17
C ALA A 209 19.26 -10.55 -0.42
N GLU A 210 19.88 -10.04 0.64
CA GLU A 210 19.36 -8.90 1.40
C GLU A 210 19.13 -7.68 0.49
N ASP A 211 20.07 -7.37 -0.41
CA ASP A 211 19.91 -6.27 -1.37
C ASP A 211 18.75 -6.52 -2.34
N VAL A 212 18.60 -7.75 -2.85
CA VAL A 212 17.52 -8.09 -3.79
C VAL A 212 16.14 -8.07 -3.13
N LEU A 213 16.06 -8.43 -1.85
CA LEU A 213 14.83 -8.41 -1.05
C LEU A 213 14.48 -6.98 -0.56
N ALA A 214 15.48 -6.19 -0.16
CA ALA A 214 15.28 -4.87 0.44
C ALA A 214 15.23 -3.73 -0.60
N GLN A 215 15.79 -3.92 -1.80
CA GLN A 215 15.86 -2.87 -2.81
C GLN A 215 14.46 -2.48 -3.32
N ASP A 216 14.30 -1.18 -3.60
CA ASP A 216 13.14 -0.65 -4.29
C ASP A 216 12.91 -1.43 -5.59
N ARG A 217 11.75 -2.08 -5.66
CA ARG A 217 11.36 -2.93 -6.79
C ARG A 217 11.46 -2.19 -8.12
N ASP A 218 11.35 -0.87 -8.11
CA ASP A 218 11.47 -0.01 -9.30
C ASP A 218 12.89 -0.01 -9.88
N ALA A 219 13.93 0.06 -9.03
CA ALA A 219 15.30 -0.01 -9.50
C ALA A 219 15.63 -1.39 -10.12
N LEU A 220 15.03 -2.47 -9.59
CA LEU A 220 15.15 -3.81 -10.17
C LEU A 220 14.39 -3.91 -11.51
N ARG A 221 13.19 -3.33 -11.61
CA ARG A 221 12.40 -3.28 -12.85
C ARG A 221 13.14 -2.57 -13.96
N ASP A 222 13.75 -1.42 -13.68
CA ASP A 222 14.51 -0.64 -14.66
C ASP A 222 15.76 -1.38 -15.14
N ALA A 223 16.47 -2.01 -14.22
CA ALA A 223 17.64 -2.82 -14.56
C ALA A 223 17.25 -4.02 -15.45
N LEU A 224 16.15 -4.71 -15.11
CA LEU A 224 15.62 -5.81 -15.90
C LEU A 224 15.16 -5.36 -17.29
N ALA A 225 14.40 -4.28 -17.39
CA ALA A 225 13.92 -3.77 -18.67
C ALA A 225 15.09 -3.44 -19.62
N LYS A 226 16.15 -2.79 -19.10
CA LYS A 226 17.36 -2.47 -19.87
C LYS A 226 18.13 -3.70 -20.30
N ALA A 227 18.33 -4.67 -19.40
CA ALA A 227 19.05 -5.90 -19.71
C ALA A 227 18.31 -6.76 -20.75
N ILE A 228 16.98 -6.89 -20.60
CA ILE A 228 16.14 -7.63 -21.56
C ILE A 228 16.15 -6.96 -22.93
N GLN A 229 15.99 -5.63 -22.98
CA GLN A 229 16.04 -4.90 -24.26
C GLN A 229 17.38 -5.09 -24.96
N ARG A 230 18.50 -4.97 -24.22
CA ARG A 230 19.85 -5.19 -24.75
C ARG A 230 20.02 -6.58 -25.36
N ASP A 231 19.49 -7.61 -24.72
CA ASP A 231 19.58 -8.98 -25.22
C ASP A 231 18.68 -9.20 -26.45
N LEU A 232 17.45 -8.64 -26.45
CA LEU A 232 16.55 -8.69 -27.60
C LEU A 232 17.09 -7.93 -28.82
N ASP A 233 17.75 -6.79 -28.59
CA ASP A 233 18.44 -6.01 -29.63
C ASP A 233 19.62 -6.79 -30.21
N ARG A 234 20.37 -7.51 -29.37
CA ARG A 234 21.48 -8.37 -29.80
C ARG A 234 21.02 -9.51 -30.68
N TYR A 235 19.89 -10.13 -30.33
CA TYR A 235 19.24 -11.16 -31.14
C TYR A 235 18.48 -10.59 -32.34
N ARG A 236 18.32 -9.27 -32.41
CA ARG A 236 17.61 -8.55 -33.46
C ARG A 236 16.20 -9.08 -33.69
N THR A 237 15.46 -9.34 -32.61
CA THR A 237 14.10 -9.90 -32.67
C THR A 237 13.05 -8.88 -33.12
N GLY A 238 13.38 -7.59 -33.21
CA GLY A 238 12.42 -6.53 -33.53
C GLY A 238 11.41 -6.23 -32.44
N LEU A 239 11.60 -6.81 -31.24
CA LEU A 239 10.72 -6.62 -30.08
C LEU A 239 11.20 -5.46 -29.21
N VAL A 240 10.24 -4.70 -28.69
CA VAL A 240 10.49 -3.60 -27.76
C VAL A 240 9.81 -3.89 -26.44
N VAL A 241 10.57 -3.87 -25.35
CA VAL A 241 10.07 -4.02 -24.00
C VAL A 241 9.40 -2.72 -23.58
N THR A 242 8.11 -2.77 -23.31
CA THR A 242 7.33 -1.63 -22.80
C THR A 242 7.56 -1.44 -21.30
N GLY A 243 7.71 -2.54 -20.56
CA GLY A 243 7.97 -2.51 -19.13
C GLY A 243 8.10 -3.89 -18.51
N VAL A 244 8.62 -3.91 -17.29
CA VAL A 244 8.74 -5.14 -16.48
C VAL A 244 8.03 -4.92 -15.16
N THR A 245 7.14 -5.83 -14.81
CA THR A 245 6.41 -5.81 -13.54
C THR A 245 6.91 -6.94 -12.66
N VAL A 246 7.71 -6.59 -11.65
CA VAL A 246 8.13 -7.53 -10.59
C VAL A 246 6.93 -7.77 -9.65
N GLN A 247 6.47 -9.02 -9.59
CA GLN A 247 5.33 -9.47 -8.77
C GLN A 247 5.79 -9.83 -7.35
N SER A 248 6.79 -10.70 -7.22
CA SER A 248 7.32 -11.12 -5.92
C SER A 248 8.80 -11.47 -6.00
N VAL A 249 9.52 -11.15 -4.93
CA VAL A 249 10.89 -11.58 -4.66
C VAL A 249 10.85 -12.08 -3.24
N ALA A 250 11.03 -13.38 -3.03
CA ALA A 250 10.88 -13.99 -1.71
C ALA A 250 11.86 -15.15 -1.55
N PRO A 251 12.31 -15.43 -0.31
CA PRO A 251 13.06 -16.64 -0.03
C PRO A 251 12.13 -17.87 -0.17
N PRO A 252 12.70 -19.08 -0.37
CA PRO A 252 11.95 -20.32 -0.41
C PRO A 252 11.07 -20.50 0.83
N GLU A 253 9.87 -21.06 0.65
CA GLU A 253 8.90 -21.28 1.73
C GLU A 253 9.48 -22.04 2.94
N GLN A 254 10.46 -22.92 2.69
CA GLN A 254 11.13 -23.70 3.73
C GLN A 254 11.94 -22.83 4.72
N VAL A 255 12.40 -21.65 4.31
CA VAL A 255 13.30 -20.78 5.09
C VAL A 255 12.62 -19.46 5.48
N GLN A 256 11.42 -19.17 4.97
CA GLN A 256 10.69 -17.93 5.25
C GLN A 256 10.53 -17.66 6.75
N ALA A 257 10.08 -18.65 7.53
CA ALA A 257 9.89 -18.48 8.98
C ALA A 257 11.19 -18.09 9.70
N ALA A 258 12.33 -18.68 9.31
CA ALA A 258 13.62 -18.36 9.91
C ALA A 258 14.12 -16.97 9.51
N VAL A 259 13.88 -16.54 8.27
CA VAL A 259 14.22 -15.18 7.81
C VAL A 259 13.37 -14.13 8.55
N ASP A 260 12.08 -14.40 8.73
CA ASP A 260 11.17 -13.53 9.47
C ASP A 260 11.59 -13.40 10.94
N ASP A 261 12.04 -14.50 11.57
CA ASP A 261 12.58 -14.49 12.93
C ASP A 261 13.85 -13.63 13.04
N ILE A 262 14.76 -13.71 12.05
CA ILE A 262 15.98 -12.87 12.01
C ILE A 262 15.60 -11.39 11.84
N ALA A 263 14.65 -11.09 10.96
CA ALA A 263 14.17 -9.71 10.74
C ALA A 263 13.56 -9.14 12.02
N LYS A 264 12.71 -9.92 12.71
CA LYS A 264 12.13 -9.55 14.00
C LYS A 264 13.20 -9.33 15.06
N ALA A 265 14.18 -10.23 15.18
CA ALA A 265 15.28 -10.08 16.13
C ALA A 265 16.13 -8.82 15.86
N ARG A 266 16.36 -8.46 14.59
CA ARG A 266 17.03 -7.19 14.23
C ARG A 266 16.19 -5.98 14.64
N GLN A 267 14.89 -5.98 14.35
CA GLN A 267 13.97 -4.91 14.76
C GLN A 267 13.93 -4.75 16.28
N ASP A 268 13.85 -5.86 17.03
CA ASP A 268 13.88 -5.85 18.49
C ASP A 268 15.21 -5.29 19.02
N SER A 269 16.33 -5.64 18.38
CA SER A 269 17.66 -5.10 18.73
C SER A 269 17.76 -3.60 18.48
N GLU A 270 17.27 -3.12 17.33
CA GLU A 270 17.24 -1.69 17.00
C GLU A 270 16.31 -0.91 17.94
N ALA A 271 15.13 -1.47 18.24
CA ALA A 271 14.21 -0.89 19.22
C ALA A 271 14.84 -0.80 20.61
N ALA A 272 15.53 -1.85 21.07
CA ALA A 272 16.24 -1.84 22.35
C ALA A 272 17.37 -0.79 22.40
N LYS A 273 18.13 -0.62 21.30
CA LYS A 273 19.15 0.42 21.19
C LYS A 273 18.54 1.82 21.23
N ASN A 274 17.46 2.04 20.48
CA ASN A 274 16.76 3.33 20.45
C ASN A 274 16.16 3.66 21.82
N ALA A 275 15.58 2.68 22.51
CA ALA A 275 15.06 2.85 23.87
C ALA A 275 16.18 3.20 24.88
N ALA A 276 17.34 2.53 24.78
CA ALA A 276 18.49 2.83 25.63
C ALA A 276 19.03 4.24 25.35
N GLN A 277 19.11 4.66 24.08
CA GLN A 277 19.52 6.01 23.70
C GLN A 277 18.53 7.06 24.18
N ALA A 278 17.22 6.81 24.07
CA ALA A 278 16.18 7.68 24.58
C ALA A 278 16.28 7.85 26.10
N TYR A 279 16.47 6.73 26.84
CA TYR A 279 16.64 6.76 28.28
C TYR A 279 17.89 7.56 28.70
N ALA A 280 19.02 7.37 28.01
CA ALA A 280 20.23 8.14 28.25
C ALA A 280 20.02 9.64 27.96
N SER A 281 19.32 9.96 26.88
CA SER A 281 19.00 11.32 26.47
C SER A 281 17.98 12.00 27.38
N GLU A 282 17.18 11.24 28.14
CA GLU A 282 16.25 11.76 29.15
C GLU A 282 16.91 11.90 30.52
N LEU A 283 17.73 10.94 30.92
CA LEU A 283 18.36 10.91 32.24
C LEU A 283 19.40 12.01 32.42
N LEU A 284 20.26 12.24 31.41
CA LEU A 284 21.36 13.20 31.54
C LEU A 284 20.85 14.65 31.72
N PRO A 285 19.90 15.17 30.91
CA PRO A 285 19.36 16.51 31.13
C PRO A 285 18.55 16.63 32.41
N ARG A 286 17.82 15.59 32.83
CA ARG A 286 17.12 15.59 34.12
C ARG A 286 18.09 15.71 35.29
N ALA A 287 19.13 14.89 35.32
CA ALA A 287 20.15 14.96 36.36
C ALA A 287 20.86 16.32 36.39
N GLN A 288 21.14 16.91 35.23
CA GLN A 288 21.69 18.27 35.15
C GLN A 288 20.70 19.34 35.66
N GLY A 289 19.41 19.21 35.32
CA GLY A 289 18.36 20.09 35.81
C GLY A 289 18.18 20.01 37.33
N ASP A 290 18.19 18.81 37.89
CA ASP A 290 18.10 18.59 39.34
C ASP A 290 19.33 19.15 40.08
N ALA A 291 20.53 18.96 39.53
CA ALA A 291 21.75 19.52 40.08
C ALA A 291 21.74 21.06 40.05
N ALA A 292 21.34 21.66 38.92
CA ALA A 292 21.21 23.11 38.78
C ALA A 292 20.19 23.67 39.77
N LYS A 293 19.02 23.02 39.87
CA LYS A 293 17.97 23.38 40.83
C LYS A 293 18.47 23.33 42.27
N MET A 294 19.20 22.28 42.66
CA MET A 294 19.74 22.16 44.01
C MET A 294 20.73 23.30 44.35
N VAL A 295 21.58 23.68 43.39
CA VAL A 295 22.51 24.80 43.55
C VAL A 295 21.76 26.13 43.68
N ASP A 296 20.73 26.34 42.86
CA ASP A 296 19.95 27.58 42.88
C ASP A 296 19.07 27.69 44.13
N ASP A 297 18.52 26.59 44.63
CA ASP A 297 17.82 26.53 45.92
C ASP A 297 18.76 26.87 47.08
N ALA A 298 20.00 26.35 47.05
CA ALA A 298 21.02 26.65 48.06
C ALA A 298 21.46 28.12 48.03
N LYS A 299 21.67 28.71 46.85
CA LYS A 299 21.95 30.14 46.70
C LYS A 299 20.80 30.99 47.19
N SER A 300 19.57 30.66 46.79
CA SER A 300 18.35 31.36 47.20
C SER A 300 18.17 31.32 48.72
N TYR A 301 18.49 30.20 49.37
CA TYR A 301 18.48 30.10 50.83
C TYR A 301 19.56 30.98 51.46
N ALA A 302 20.79 30.95 50.96
CA ALA A 302 21.88 31.76 51.47
C ALA A 302 21.58 33.27 51.34
N GLU A 303 21.08 33.71 50.19
CA GLU A 303 20.66 35.09 49.96
C GLU A 303 19.50 35.50 50.86
N ARG A 304 18.51 34.63 51.06
CA ARG A 304 17.40 34.89 51.99
C ARG A 304 17.89 35.06 53.42
N VAL A 305 18.80 34.20 53.89
CA VAL A 305 19.37 34.28 55.24
C VAL A 305 20.22 35.55 55.39
N ALA A 306 21.04 35.89 54.39
CA ALA A 306 21.83 37.12 54.40
C ALA A 306 20.94 38.37 54.44
N ALA A 307 19.96 38.47 53.54
CA ALA A 307 19.03 39.59 53.48
C ALA A 307 18.19 39.72 54.77
N GLN A 308 17.77 38.60 55.37
CA GLN A 308 17.07 38.62 56.65
C GLN A 308 17.97 39.11 57.78
N ALA A 309 19.22 38.63 57.85
CA ALA A 309 20.18 39.07 58.86
C ALA A 309 20.54 40.56 58.72
N GLU A 310 20.70 41.05 57.48
CA GLU A 310 20.90 42.47 57.19
C GLU A 310 19.69 43.31 57.62
N GLY A 311 18.48 42.88 57.25
CA GLY A 311 17.24 43.55 57.64
C GLY A 311 17.04 43.58 59.16
N ASP A 312 17.35 42.50 59.86
CA ASP A 312 17.29 42.44 61.33
C ASP A 312 18.37 43.33 61.98
N ALA A 313 19.58 43.38 61.41
CA ALA A 313 20.65 44.27 61.87
C ALA A 313 20.31 45.75 61.66
N GLU A 314 19.73 46.11 60.52
CA GLU A 314 19.25 47.47 60.24
C GLU A 314 18.11 47.86 61.18
N ARG A 315 17.13 46.95 61.37
CA ARG A 315 16.05 47.15 62.34
C ARG A 315 16.62 47.38 63.74
N PHE A 316 17.58 46.57 64.17
CA PHE A 316 18.24 46.72 65.46
C PHE A 316 18.96 48.07 65.60
N LYS A 317 19.70 48.51 64.57
CA LYS A 317 20.37 49.82 64.57
C LYS A 317 19.38 50.98 64.71
N GLN A 318 18.26 50.95 63.98
CA GLN A 318 17.22 51.97 64.06
C GLN A 318 16.60 52.03 65.46
N VAL A 319 16.30 50.86 66.03
CA VAL A 319 15.76 50.74 67.39
C VAL A 319 16.76 51.22 68.45
N TYR A 320 18.03 50.83 68.33
CA TYR A 320 19.09 51.24 69.25
C TYR A 320 19.29 52.77 69.27
N ALA A 321 19.24 53.42 68.09
CA ALA A 321 19.35 54.87 67.98
C ALA A 321 18.21 55.64 68.68
N GLN A 322 17.02 55.04 68.80
CA GLN A 322 15.92 55.60 69.58
C GLN A 322 16.04 55.24 71.06
N TYR A 323 16.44 54.01 71.37
CA TYR A 323 16.70 53.55 72.72
C TYR A 323 17.73 54.42 73.45
N SER A 324 18.81 54.82 72.76
CA SER A 324 19.86 55.69 73.31
C SER A 324 19.34 57.08 73.71
N LYS A 325 18.24 57.55 73.12
CA LYS A 325 17.62 58.84 73.47
C LYS A 325 16.68 58.73 74.67
N ALA A 326 15.94 57.62 74.80
CA ALA A 326 14.93 57.43 75.84
C ALA A 326 14.79 55.95 76.27
N PRO A 327 15.67 55.45 77.17
CA PRO A 327 15.78 54.01 77.45
C PRO A 327 14.67 53.42 78.34
N ALA A 328 13.93 54.24 79.10
CA ALA A 328 12.83 53.76 79.93
C ALA A 328 11.57 53.46 79.10
N VAL A 329 11.16 54.41 78.26
CA VAL A 329 9.94 54.33 77.45
C VAL A 329 10.03 53.23 76.39
N ILE A 330 11.19 53.07 75.74
CA ILE A 330 11.37 52.04 74.70
C ILE A 330 11.34 50.62 75.29
N ARG A 331 11.89 50.42 76.51
CA ARG A 331 11.83 49.12 77.20
C ARG A 331 10.40 48.72 77.55
N GLU A 332 9.64 49.65 78.12
CA GLU A 332 8.25 49.41 78.46
C GLU A 332 7.41 49.15 77.21
N ARG A 333 7.62 49.92 76.14
CA ARG A 333 6.96 49.69 74.85
C ARG A 333 7.28 48.31 74.26
N MET A 334 8.56 47.91 74.20
CA MET A 334 8.94 46.59 73.71
C MET A 334 8.32 45.46 74.56
N TYR A 335 8.29 45.62 75.88
CA TYR A 335 7.66 44.65 76.75
C TYR A 335 6.16 44.53 76.48
N LEU A 336 5.45 45.67 76.34
CA LEU A 336 4.03 45.66 76.04
C LEU A 336 3.72 45.12 74.63
N GLU A 337 4.53 45.44 73.61
CA GLU A 337 4.39 44.91 72.25
C GLU A 337 4.65 43.40 72.19
N THR A 338 5.73 42.92 72.83
CA THR A 338 6.03 41.48 72.90
C THR A 338 4.98 40.72 73.71
N MET A 339 4.52 41.28 74.82
CA MET A 339 3.40 40.70 75.58
C MET A 339 2.12 40.71 74.76
N GLN A 340 1.82 41.77 74.02
CA GLN A 340 0.67 41.82 73.13
C GLN A 340 0.73 40.73 72.06
N GLU A 341 1.89 40.52 71.42
CA GLU A 341 2.07 39.48 70.40
C GLU A 341 1.94 38.07 70.99
N ILE A 342 2.56 37.82 72.15
CA ILE A 342 2.45 36.54 72.86
C ILE A 342 1.01 36.30 73.31
N TYR A 343 0.34 37.30 73.88
CA TYR A 343 -1.05 37.19 74.32
C TYR A 343 -2.04 37.08 73.15
N SER A 344 -1.72 37.61 71.96
CA SER A 344 -2.53 37.39 70.75
C SER A 344 -2.36 35.99 70.16
N ASN A 345 -1.17 35.41 70.27
CA ASN A 345 -0.85 34.09 69.72
C ASN A 345 -1.08 32.93 70.70
N THR A 346 -1.35 33.21 71.97
CA THR A 346 -1.65 32.19 72.98
C THR A 346 -3.15 32.02 73.19
N THR A 347 -3.60 30.78 73.34
CA THR A 347 -5.01 30.48 73.58
C THR A 347 -5.32 30.55 75.07
N LYS A 348 -6.17 31.50 75.48
CA LYS A 348 -6.55 31.71 76.90
C LYS A 348 -7.48 30.60 77.39
N VAL A 349 -7.06 29.84 78.41
CA VAL A 349 -7.88 28.82 79.09
C VAL A 349 -8.22 29.30 80.51
N TYR A 350 -9.52 29.34 80.85
CA TYR A 350 -9.99 29.72 82.19
C TYR A 350 -10.16 28.47 83.07
N VAL A 351 -9.60 28.49 84.27
CA VAL A 351 -9.84 27.47 85.32
C VAL A 351 -10.45 28.18 86.53
N GLY A 352 -11.75 27.99 86.77
CA GLY A 352 -12.42 28.46 87.99
C GLY A 352 -12.13 27.52 89.16
N ASN A 353 -11.76 28.06 90.33
CA ASN A 353 -11.35 27.26 91.48
C ASN A 353 -12.21 27.48 92.74
N LYS A 354 -12.20 26.44 93.58
CA LYS A 354 -12.61 26.31 94.99
C LYS A 354 -14.11 26.25 95.29
N ALA A 355 -14.77 25.22 94.75
CA ALA A 355 -15.58 24.27 95.54
C ALA A 355 -16.14 23.14 94.64
N GLY A 356 -15.55 21.95 94.73
CA GLY A 356 -16.26 20.67 94.59
C GLY A 356 -16.55 20.06 93.21
N ASN A 357 -16.61 20.79 92.09
CA ASN A 357 -16.76 20.14 90.78
C ASN A 357 -16.33 21.07 89.62
N SER A 358 -15.07 20.95 89.18
CA SER A 358 -14.56 21.71 88.02
C SER A 358 -14.76 20.90 86.74
N VAL A 359 -15.81 21.19 85.98
CA VAL A 359 -15.88 20.77 84.58
C VAL A 359 -14.87 21.63 83.80
N LEU A 360 -13.76 21.02 83.38
CA LEU A 360 -12.77 21.65 82.51
C LEU A 360 -13.41 21.88 81.14
N TYR A 361 -13.94 23.07 80.89
CA TYR A 361 -14.42 23.46 79.57
C TYR A 361 -13.21 23.80 78.69
N LEU A 362 -12.62 22.76 78.11
CA LEU A 362 -11.68 22.90 77.01
C LEU A 362 -12.53 22.95 75.74
N PRO A 363 -12.64 24.10 75.04
CA PRO A 363 -13.37 24.18 73.78
C PRO A 363 -12.55 23.47 72.69
N LEU A 364 -12.56 22.14 72.73
CA LEU A 364 -11.95 21.25 71.73
C LEU A 364 -12.47 21.57 70.33
N ASP A 365 -13.73 22.01 70.23
CA ASP A 365 -14.37 22.36 68.97
C ASP A 365 -13.65 23.50 68.24
N LYS A 366 -13.27 24.57 68.96
CA LYS A 366 -12.54 25.71 68.37
C LYS A 366 -11.09 25.37 68.03
N ILE A 367 -10.46 24.45 68.77
CA ILE A 367 -9.08 24.01 68.52
C ILE A 367 -9.04 23.10 67.28
N VAL A 368 -10.02 22.19 67.14
CA VAL A 368 -10.17 21.33 65.96
C VAL A 368 -10.58 22.15 64.73
N GLU A 369 -11.40 23.18 64.89
CA GLU A 369 -11.80 24.07 63.79
C GLU A 369 -10.66 24.98 63.32
N ALA A 370 -9.85 25.54 64.23
CA ALA A 370 -8.61 26.25 63.86
C ALA A 370 -7.57 25.30 63.22
N GLY A 371 -7.49 24.05 63.68
CA GLY A 371 -6.68 23.00 63.05
C GLY A 371 -7.16 22.62 61.65
N ARG A 372 -8.48 22.53 61.45
CA ARG A 372 -9.11 22.30 60.13
C ARG A 372 -8.95 23.49 59.20
N GLN A 373 -9.01 24.72 59.71
CA GLN A 373 -8.78 25.93 58.91
C GLN A 373 -7.32 26.04 58.46
N ARG A 374 -6.34 25.78 59.34
CA ARG A 374 -4.93 25.67 58.94
C ARG A 374 -4.66 24.51 57.99
N ALA A 375 -5.32 23.37 58.17
CA ALA A 375 -5.20 22.23 57.25
C ALA A 375 -5.88 22.53 55.90
N ALA A 376 -6.98 23.28 55.88
CA ALA A 376 -7.67 23.73 54.67
C ALA A 376 -6.89 24.83 53.94
N GLU A 377 -6.20 25.74 54.65
CA GLU A 377 -5.27 26.71 54.08
C GLU A 377 -3.98 26.05 53.56
N ALA A 378 -3.47 25.04 54.25
CA ALA A 378 -2.34 24.24 53.76
C ALA A 378 -2.73 23.40 52.52
N ALA A 379 -3.96 22.88 52.48
CA ALA A 379 -4.49 22.15 51.33
C ALA A 379 -4.84 23.08 50.15
N SER A 380 -5.32 24.30 50.41
CA SER A 380 -5.58 25.30 49.36
C SER A 380 -4.30 25.94 48.85
N ALA A 381 -3.25 26.09 49.67
CA ALA A 381 -1.91 26.49 49.24
C ALA A 381 -1.21 25.39 48.42
N ALA A 382 -1.42 24.11 48.76
CA ALA A 382 -0.96 22.98 47.93
C ALA A 382 -1.74 22.87 46.60
N ALA A 383 -3.01 23.31 46.57
CA ALA A 383 -3.83 23.36 45.35
C ALA A 383 -3.62 24.63 44.51
N ALA A 384 -3.02 25.69 45.07
CA ALA A 384 -2.80 26.98 44.41
C ALA A 384 -1.35 27.17 43.95
N THR A 385 -0.70 26.11 43.45
CA THR A 385 0.44 26.29 42.56
C THR A 385 -0.10 26.62 41.16
N PRO A 386 0.13 27.82 40.61
CA PRO A 386 -0.46 28.22 39.35
C PRO A 386 0.20 27.46 38.19
N ALA A 387 -0.59 26.62 37.51
CA ALA A 387 -0.39 26.42 36.09
C ALA A 387 -0.81 27.72 35.38
N SER A 388 0.17 28.52 34.97
CA SER A 388 -0.08 29.62 34.03
C SER A 388 1.05 29.65 33.00
N GLY A 389 0.68 29.38 31.75
CA GLY A 389 1.61 29.40 30.63
C GLY A 389 1.10 28.72 29.35
N ALA A 390 -0.15 28.96 28.94
CA ALA A 390 -0.55 28.73 27.54
C ALA A 390 -1.70 29.68 27.17
N GLN A 391 -1.34 30.75 26.46
CA GLN A 391 -2.25 31.70 25.82
C GLN A 391 -3.11 31.00 24.76
N ALA A 392 -4.39 31.36 24.72
CA ALA A 392 -5.25 31.14 23.56
C ALA A 392 -5.15 32.34 22.60
N PRO A 393 -5.05 32.14 21.27
CA PRO A 393 -5.41 33.16 20.31
C PRO A 393 -6.91 33.08 19.94
N THR A 394 -7.40 34.25 19.53
CA THR A 394 -8.76 34.68 19.17
C THR A 394 -9.57 33.80 18.21
N PRO A 395 -10.91 33.93 18.19
CA PRO A 395 -11.79 33.12 17.35
C PRO A 395 -11.97 33.71 15.94
N ALA A 396 -11.98 32.83 14.93
CA ALA A 396 -12.70 33.04 13.68
C ALA A 396 -13.20 31.69 13.11
N PHE A 397 -14.50 31.65 12.83
CA PHE A 397 -15.25 30.79 11.91
C PHE A 397 -15.76 29.37 12.32
N SER A 398 -17.10 29.28 12.29
CA SER A 398 -18.04 28.18 11.92
C SER A 398 -18.07 26.80 12.62
N ALA A 399 -19.31 26.37 12.94
CA ALA A 399 -19.81 25.08 13.46
C ALA A 399 -19.70 23.88 12.47
N PRO A 400 -20.27 22.65 12.69
CA PRO A 400 -20.97 22.07 13.87
C PRO A 400 -20.64 20.59 14.24
N ALA A 401 -21.28 20.11 15.34
CA ALA A 401 -21.99 18.81 15.51
C ALA A 401 -21.46 17.71 16.49
N SER A 402 -22.36 17.34 17.44
CA SER A 402 -22.59 16.02 18.11
C SER A 402 -21.50 15.40 19.01
N ALA A 403 -21.75 14.71 20.12
CA ALA A 403 -22.89 14.40 21.00
C ALA A 403 -22.34 13.63 22.23
N ALA A 404 -23.07 13.65 23.37
CA ALA A 404 -23.19 12.61 24.44
C ALA A 404 -21.94 11.89 25.03
N ALA A 405 -21.84 11.44 26.29
CA ALA A 405 -22.56 11.52 27.56
C ALA A 405 -21.82 10.59 28.57
N ALA A 406 -21.89 10.91 29.88
CA ALA A 406 -21.85 10.04 31.09
C ALA A 406 -20.78 8.91 31.23
N ALA A 407 -19.91 8.86 32.26
CA ALA A 407 -20.11 8.77 33.72
C ALA A 407 -20.62 7.39 34.24
N SER A 408 -19.83 6.74 35.09
CA SER A 408 -20.25 6.27 36.43
C SER A 408 -19.13 5.53 37.20
N ALA A 409 -19.16 5.72 38.52
CA ALA A 409 -18.14 5.45 39.53
C ALA A 409 -18.35 4.08 40.25
N PRO A 410 -17.41 3.66 41.13
CA PRO A 410 -17.37 2.34 41.76
C PRO A 410 -17.92 2.33 43.20
N ARG A 411 -18.05 1.13 43.81
CA ARG A 411 -18.26 1.02 45.27
C ARG A 411 -17.52 -0.17 45.89
N ALA A 412 -16.92 0.14 47.04
CA ALA A 412 -16.07 -0.67 47.91
C ALA A 412 -16.82 -1.65 48.82
N SER A 413 -16.08 -2.56 49.47
CA SER A 413 -16.09 -2.74 50.95
C SER A 413 -15.06 -3.79 51.42
N ALA A 414 -14.55 -3.57 52.62
CA ALA A 414 -13.42 -4.22 53.31
C ALA A 414 -13.93 -5.21 54.41
N PRO A 415 -13.26 -5.46 55.56
CA PRO A 415 -11.97 -6.11 55.86
C PRO A 415 -12.05 -7.18 57.01
N ALA A 416 -10.89 -7.71 57.46
CA ALA A 416 -10.52 -8.28 58.81
C ALA A 416 -9.80 -9.65 58.67
N ALA A 417 -8.83 -10.12 59.48
CA ALA A 417 -7.93 -9.60 60.53
C ALA A 417 -6.90 -10.72 60.90
N ALA A 418 -5.80 -10.33 61.59
CA ALA A 418 -4.95 -11.09 62.54
C ALA A 418 -3.79 -12.04 62.08
N SER A 419 -2.56 -11.48 62.04
CA SER A 419 -1.29 -11.74 62.81
C SER A 419 -1.02 -13.07 63.57
N PRO A 420 0.21 -13.34 64.10
CA PRO A 420 1.62 -12.99 63.71
C PRO A 420 2.68 -14.12 63.95
N ALA A 421 3.95 -13.92 63.55
CA ALA A 421 5.21 -14.35 64.22
C ALA A 421 6.41 -14.20 63.25
N SER A 422 7.26 -13.16 63.38
CA SER A 422 8.53 -13.09 64.13
C SER A 422 9.79 -13.52 63.34
N GLY A 423 10.72 -12.56 63.16
CA GLY A 423 12.15 -12.79 63.38
C GLY A 423 13.08 -12.56 62.18
N SER A 424 13.83 -11.44 62.24
CA SER A 424 15.31 -11.32 62.07
C SER A 424 15.99 -12.02 60.89
N ASP A 425 17.01 -11.50 60.21
CA ASP A 425 17.75 -10.25 60.22
C ASP A 425 18.70 -10.38 59.01
N SER A 426 19.10 -9.22 58.53
CA SER A 426 20.16 -8.87 57.59
C SER A 426 21.26 -9.87 57.16
N LEU A 427 21.58 -9.73 55.86
CA LEU A 427 22.94 -9.60 55.29
C LEU A 427 23.96 -10.72 55.58
N ARG A 428 24.22 -11.55 54.57
CA ARG A 428 25.56 -11.96 54.09
C ARG A 428 25.40 -13.04 53.02
N SER A 429 26.02 -12.84 51.84
CA SER A 429 26.72 -13.87 51.04
C SER A 429 26.90 -13.37 49.61
N ARG A 430 27.86 -12.45 49.43
CA ARG A 430 28.44 -12.09 48.14
C ARG A 430 29.78 -12.81 47.98
N GLU A 431 29.83 -14.12 48.21
CA GLU A 431 31.08 -14.89 48.08
C GLU A 431 30.83 -16.41 48.05
N ALA A 432 30.28 -16.89 46.93
CA ALA A 432 30.28 -18.29 46.49
C ALA A 432 29.79 -18.23 45.03
N PHE A 433 30.49 -18.57 43.95
CA PHE A 433 31.49 -19.58 43.71
C PHE A 433 32.41 -19.08 42.57
N ARG A 434 33.63 -18.66 42.90
CA ARG A 434 34.79 -18.83 42.00
C ARG A 434 35.45 -20.15 42.40
N SER A 435 36.07 -20.81 41.42
CA SER A 435 36.80 -22.08 41.51
C SER A 435 35.97 -23.37 41.54
N ARG A 436 35.77 -23.98 40.36
CA ARG A 436 35.92 -25.43 40.18
C ARG A 436 36.61 -25.74 38.84
N SER A 437 37.82 -26.27 38.98
CA SER A 437 38.49 -27.30 38.16
C SER A 437 38.49 -27.16 36.64
N ARG A 438 39.62 -26.64 36.16
CA ARG A 438 40.30 -27.02 34.92
C ARG A 438 40.98 -28.37 35.16
N THR A 439 40.38 -29.47 34.70
CA THR A 439 40.99 -30.80 34.52
C THR A 439 40.00 -31.62 33.72
N ASP A 440 40.26 -31.82 32.42
CA ASP A 440 40.41 -33.16 31.86
C ASP A 440 40.93 -33.04 30.43
N ASP A 441 42.15 -33.53 30.28
CA ASP A 441 42.86 -33.85 29.06
C ASP A 441 42.34 -35.19 28.50
N LEU A 442 42.38 -35.30 27.17
CA LEU A 442 42.80 -36.49 26.42
C LEU A 442 42.17 -37.85 26.77
N GLN A 443 41.22 -38.28 25.94
CA GLN A 443 41.33 -39.52 25.16
C GLN A 443 40.41 -39.52 23.95
#